data_AF-A0A0F0IIM2-F1
#
_entry.id   AF-A0A0F0IIM2-F1
#
_cell.length_a   1.000
_cell.length_b   1.000
_cell.length_c   1.000
_cell.angle_alpha   90.00
_cell.angle_beta   90.00
_cell.angle_gamma   90.00
#
_symmetry.space_group_name_H-M   'P 1'
#
loop_
_entity.id
_entity.type
_entity.pdbx_description
1 polymer ?
#
loop_
_entity_poly.entity_id
_entity_poly.type
_entity_poly.pdbx_seq_one_letter_code
_entity_poly.pdbx_strand_id
1 'polypeptide(L)'
;MRDPCAVPEPAVGGSRDKETRKHLRDLFWLCYALDKDFSLRTGQSHSLRDEDCDLQLPPGYTEKLHSGMRYSSMENACGLLFPIDLRLSMIKSQIYTALYSHRGLQKNDAEVIRSIRELDEELELWRMAMPSNLRPKLSFAKENSEDQRVDTMYLVLTHLNYYFCVNIIHLAGSRCEAWRLSSTPAGMMDGLRLSLTLSVEASRSLLLFLHYSESLLSVGSFWTLLFYPMSAMLTIFCNLLENPRAESAASDTQLLAVTEHTTERVFLRQISRADKAAHLQAITGFISSLRDLAQQAVHGATKETGPS
;
A
#
# COMPACT_ATOMS: atom_id res chain seq x y z
N MET A 1 13.29 -52.64 -45.95
CA MET A 1 12.21 -51.64 -46.08
C MET A 1 11.62 -51.41 -44.70
N ARG A 2 11.85 -50.23 -44.11
CA ARG A 2 11.17 -49.78 -42.88
C ARG A 2 10.03 -48.86 -43.30
N ASP A 3 8.90 -48.99 -42.64
CA ASP A 3 7.66 -48.26 -42.92
C ASP A 3 7.85 -46.75 -42.68
N PRO A 4 7.56 -45.85 -43.65
CA PRO A 4 7.77 -44.41 -43.49
C PRO A 4 6.68 -43.68 -42.68
N CYS A 5 5.69 -44.40 -42.14
CA CYS A 5 4.52 -43.83 -41.46
C CYS A 5 4.33 -44.33 -40.02
N ALA A 6 5.41 -44.57 -39.29
CA ALA A 6 5.32 -44.68 -37.83
C ALA A 6 5.32 -43.26 -37.23
N VAL A 7 4.13 -42.74 -36.92
CA VAL A 7 3.97 -41.56 -36.07
C VAL A 7 4.59 -41.90 -34.70
N PRO A 8 5.50 -41.07 -34.14
CA PRO A 8 6.00 -41.32 -32.80
C PRO A 8 4.83 -41.19 -31.81
N GLU A 9 4.58 -42.23 -31.01
CA GLU A 9 3.73 -42.08 -29.82
C GLU A 9 4.25 -40.90 -28.97
N PRO A 10 3.36 -40.08 -28.37
CA PRO A 10 3.80 -38.96 -27.56
C PRO A 10 4.48 -39.50 -26.30
N ALA A 11 5.80 -39.44 -26.30
CA ALA A 11 6.65 -39.77 -25.18
C ALA A 11 6.32 -38.83 -24.00
N VAL A 12 5.81 -39.39 -22.90
CA VAL A 12 6.06 -38.99 -21.50
C VAL A 12 6.25 -37.47 -21.24
N GLY A 13 5.41 -36.61 -21.84
CA GLY A 13 5.52 -35.15 -21.76
C GLY A 13 4.61 -34.50 -20.72
N GLY A 14 3.60 -35.23 -20.22
CA GLY A 14 2.49 -34.63 -19.48
C GLY A 14 2.86 -34.01 -18.11
N SER A 15 3.82 -34.58 -17.39
CA SER A 15 4.13 -34.14 -16.02
C SER A 15 5.06 -32.92 -15.99
N ARG A 16 6.15 -32.94 -16.76
CA ARG A 16 7.11 -31.83 -16.82
C ARG A 16 6.50 -30.59 -17.46
N ASP A 17 5.72 -30.74 -18.53
CA ASP A 17 5.04 -29.61 -19.17
C ASP A 17 4.00 -28.96 -18.25
N LYS A 18 3.30 -29.76 -17.43
CA LYS A 18 2.33 -29.24 -16.45
C LYS A 18 3.03 -28.46 -15.34
N GLU A 19 4.16 -28.95 -14.86
CA GLU A 19 4.98 -28.27 -13.86
C GLU A 19 5.58 -26.97 -14.40
N THR A 20 6.15 -27.00 -15.62
CA THR A 20 6.64 -25.80 -16.30
C THR A 20 5.55 -24.76 -16.49
N ARG A 21 4.34 -25.15 -16.95
CA ARG A 21 3.21 -24.21 -17.08
C ARG A 21 2.80 -23.58 -15.75
N LYS A 22 2.81 -24.37 -14.66
CA LYS A 22 2.53 -23.84 -13.32
C LYS A 22 3.58 -22.82 -12.89
N HIS A 23 4.87 -23.13 -13.03
CA HIS A 23 5.94 -22.19 -12.69
C HIS A 23 5.90 -20.91 -13.51
N LEU A 24 5.59 -20.99 -14.81
CA LEU A 24 5.40 -19.81 -15.65
C LEU A 24 4.20 -18.97 -15.20
N ARG A 25 3.10 -19.62 -14.78
CA ARG A 25 1.93 -18.93 -14.22
C ARG A 25 2.27 -18.22 -12.91
N ASP A 26 3.05 -18.86 -12.06
CA ASP A 26 3.49 -18.28 -10.78
C ASP A 26 4.45 -17.10 -11.04
N LEU A 27 5.39 -17.24 -11.99
CA LEU A 27 6.29 -16.15 -12.38
C LEU A 27 5.51 -14.96 -12.96
N PHE A 28 4.52 -15.22 -13.83
CA PHE A 28 3.64 -14.18 -14.37
C PHE A 28 2.99 -13.38 -13.23
N TRP A 29 2.39 -14.06 -12.26
CA TRP A 29 1.71 -13.39 -11.14
C TRP A 29 2.66 -12.61 -10.24
N LEU A 30 3.88 -13.10 -10.04
CA LEU A 30 4.93 -12.35 -9.34
C LEU A 30 5.30 -11.07 -10.09
N CYS A 31 5.55 -11.17 -11.39
CA CYS A 31 5.84 -10.01 -12.25
C CYS A 31 4.68 -9.02 -12.28
N TYR A 32 3.45 -9.51 -12.40
CA TYR A 32 2.23 -8.71 -12.37
C TYR A 32 2.12 -7.93 -11.05
N ALA A 33 2.22 -8.61 -9.90
CA ALA A 33 2.12 -7.96 -8.60
C ALA A 33 3.18 -6.88 -8.40
N LEU A 34 4.43 -7.14 -8.81
CA LEU A 34 5.52 -6.16 -8.74
C LEU A 34 5.28 -4.98 -9.67
N ASP A 35 4.86 -5.20 -10.91
CA ASP A 35 4.55 -4.14 -11.88
C ASP A 35 3.51 -3.17 -11.32
N LYS A 36 2.41 -3.67 -10.73
CA LYS A 36 1.36 -2.82 -10.15
C LYS A 36 1.83 -2.02 -8.94
N ASP A 37 2.67 -2.63 -8.11
CA ASP A 37 3.30 -1.93 -7.00
C ASP A 37 4.23 -0.83 -7.50
N PHE A 38 5.11 -1.12 -8.45
CA PHE A 38 6.04 -0.12 -8.97
C PHE A 38 5.31 1.05 -9.63
N SER A 39 4.28 0.81 -10.43
CA SER A 39 3.51 1.88 -11.08
C SER A 39 2.87 2.85 -10.09
N LEU A 40 2.27 2.36 -9.01
CA LEU A 40 1.74 3.22 -7.95
C LEU A 40 2.84 3.96 -7.19
N ARG A 41 4.02 3.37 -7.06
CA ARG A 41 5.14 3.95 -6.32
C ARG A 41 5.87 5.04 -7.08
N THR A 42 6.02 4.87 -8.39
CA THR A 42 6.83 5.75 -9.24
C THR A 42 5.98 6.67 -10.12
N GLY A 43 4.66 6.42 -10.21
CA GLY A 43 3.77 7.09 -11.16
C GLY A 43 3.92 6.59 -12.60
N GLN A 44 4.82 5.64 -12.86
CA GLN A 44 5.02 5.08 -14.20
C GLN A 44 3.87 4.17 -14.62
N SER A 45 3.58 4.14 -15.92
CA SER A 45 2.54 3.25 -16.47
C SER A 45 2.85 1.79 -16.20
N HIS A 46 1.80 0.98 -16.04
CA HIS A 46 1.94 -0.48 -16.00
C HIS A 46 2.63 -0.98 -17.26
N SER A 47 3.56 -1.91 -17.10
CA SER A 47 4.14 -2.67 -18.20
C SER A 47 3.18 -3.77 -18.65
N LEU A 48 2.50 -4.41 -17.71
CA LEU A 48 1.54 -5.48 -17.94
C LEU A 48 0.13 -4.92 -17.84
N ARG A 49 -0.46 -4.46 -18.96
CA ARG A 49 -1.84 -3.95 -18.96
C ARG A 49 -2.83 -5.10 -18.76
N ASP A 50 -3.86 -4.85 -17.95
CA ASP A 50 -4.83 -5.88 -17.56
C ASP A 50 -5.60 -6.44 -18.76
N GLU A 51 -5.90 -5.57 -19.72
CA GLU A 51 -6.56 -5.90 -21.00
C GLU A 51 -5.75 -6.85 -21.89
N ASP A 52 -4.42 -6.92 -21.70
CA ASP A 52 -3.52 -7.79 -22.45
C ASP A 52 -3.16 -9.08 -21.70
N CYS A 53 -3.70 -9.28 -20.49
CA CYS A 53 -3.30 -10.34 -19.58
C CYS A 53 -4.44 -11.30 -19.26
N ASP A 54 -4.14 -12.60 -19.21
CA ASP A 54 -5.02 -13.57 -18.55
C ASP A 54 -4.88 -13.42 -17.03
N LEU A 55 -5.85 -12.76 -16.40
CA LEU A 55 -5.90 -12.55 -14.95
C LEU A 55 -6.70 -13.61 -14.19
N GLN A 56 -6.94 -14.79 -14.76
CA GLN A 56 -7.60 -15.89 -14.05
C GLN A 56 -6.75 -16.37 -12.85
N LEU A 57 -7.25 -16.18 -11.64
CA LEU A 57 -6.55 -16.63 -10.43
C LEU A 57 -6.26 -18.14 -10.46
N PRO A 58 -5.15 -18.60 -9.85
CA PRO A 58 -4.88 -20.03 -9.72
C PRO A 58 -6.05 -20.79 -9.06
N PRO A 59 -6.35 -22.04 -9.46
CA PRO A 59 -7.45 -22.80 -8.87
C PRO A 59 -7.31 -22.96 -7.35
N GLY A 60 -8.36 -22.61 -6.61
CA GLY A 60 -8.40 -22.65 -5.14
C GLY A 60 -7.47 -21.63 -4.48
N TYR A 61 -7.18 -20.51 -5.14
CA TYR A 61 -6.23 -19.50 -4.66
C TYR A 61 -6.59 -18.97 -3.27
N THR A 62 -7.84 -18.54 -3.08
CA THR A 62 -8.29 -17.91 -1.84
C THR A 62 -8.25 -18.89 -0.65
N GLU A 63 -8.67 -20.13 -0.85
CA GLU A 63 -8.63 -21.18 0.18
C GLU A 63 -7.20 -21.51 0.59
N LYS A 64 -6.30 -21.65 -0.39
CA LYS A 64 -4.87 -21.88 -0.16
C LYS A 64 -4.23 -20.71 0.56
N LEU A 65 -4.56 -19.48 0.16
CA LEU A 65 -4.03 -18.27 0.77
C LEU A 65 -4.45 -18.17 2.24
N HIS A 66 -5.74 -18.35 2.55
CA HIS A 66 -6.23 -18.31 3.93
C HIS A 66 -5.65 -19.43 4.79
N SER A 67 -5.47 -20.62 4.22
CA SER A 67 -4.79 -21.72 4.91
C SER A 67 -3.33 -21.38 5.20
N GLY A 68 -2.59 -20.85 4.23
CA GLY A 68 -1.21 -20.41 4.40
C GLY A 68 -1.05 -19.31 5.46
N MET A 69 -1.97 -18.34 5.50
CA MET A 69 -1.97 -17.29 6.52
C MET A 69 -2.21 -17.83 7.94
N ARG A 70 -3.05 -18.87 8.10
CA ARG A 70 -3.40 -19.45 9.42
C ARG A 70 -2.31 -20.35 9.99
N TYR A 71 -1.62 -21.12 9.14
CA TYR A 71 -0.71 -22.20 9.56
C TYR A 71 0.78 -21.90 9.41
N SER A 72 1.15 -20.72 8.90
CA SER A 72 2.56 -20.30 8.83
C SER A 72 3.13 -20.01 10.23
N SER A 73 3.60 -21.05 10.93
CA SER A 73 4.67 -20.90 11.93
C SER A 73 5.93 -20.37 11.23
N MET A 74 6.72 -19.56 11.93
CA MET A 74 7.95 -18.91 11.42
C MET A 74 8.95 -19.91 10.79
N GLU A 75 8.86 -21.20 11.14
CA GLU A 75 9.73 -22.27 10.62
C GLU A 75 9.28 -22.85 9.26
N ASN A 76 8.03 -22.62 8.82
CA ASN A 76 7.45 -23.19 7.59
C ASN A 76 6.82 -22.11 6.68
N ALA A 77 7.48 -20.96 6.53
CA ALA A 77 7.07 -19.87 5.62
C ALA A 77 7.03 -20.23 4.12
N CYS A 78 7.23 -21.51 3.76
CA CYS A 78 7.17 -22.05 2.40
C CYS A 78 5.72 -22.15 1.85
N GLY A 79 4.69 -21.80 2.63
CA GLY A 79 3.28 -21.95 2.25
C GLY A 79 2.67 -20.81 1.42
N LEU A 80 3.26 -19.61 1.43
CA LEU A 80 2.74 -18.45 0.71
C LEU A 80 3.61 -18.17 -0.53
N LEU A 81 3.07 -18.52 -1.69
CA LEU A 81 3.78 -18.47 -2.97
C LEU A 81 4.05 -17.03 -3.46
N PHE A 82 3.19 -16.08 -3.08
CA PHE A 82 3.28 -14.69 -3.52
C PHE A 82 3.48 -13.76 -2.32
N PRO A 83 4.28 -12.69 -2.46
CA PRO A 83 4.54 -11.75 -1.37
C PRO A 83 3.33 -10.88 -1.00
N ILE A 84 2.32 -10.80 -1.88
CA ILE A 84 1.10 -9.99 -1.75
C ILE A 84 -0.10 -10.82 -2.29
N ASP A 85 -1.31 -10.55 -1.78
CA ASP A 85 -2.56 -11.08 -2.34
C ASP A 85 -2.77 -10.57 -3.77
N LEU A 86 -2.87 -11.48 -4.73
CA LEU A 86 -3.05 -11.15 -6.15
C LEU A 86 -4.31 -10.33 -6.42
N ARG A 87 -5.37 -10.54 -5.62
CA ARG A 87 -6.60 -9.75 -5.72
C ARG A 87 -6.35 -8.29 -5.37
N LEU A 88 -5.51 -8.04 -4.36
CA LEU A 88 -5.12 -6.68 -3.99
C LEU A 88 -4.23 -6.05 -5.08
N SER A 89 -3.36 -6.83 -5.74
CA SER A 89 -2.61 -6.34 -6.90
C SER A 89 -3.52 -5.95 -8.08
N MET A 90 -4.63 -6.66 -8.30
CA MET A 90 -5.62 -6.26 -9.30
C MET A 90 -6.32 -4.95 -8.91
N ILE A 91 -6.71 -4.79 -7.65
CA ILE A 91 -7.28 -3.52 -7.15
C ILE A 91 -6.28 -2.37 -7.32
N LYS A 92 -5.00 -2.56 -7.00
CA LYS A 92 -3.94 -1.57 -7.25
C LYS A 92 -3.84 -1.16 -8.72
N SER A 93 -3.97 -2.12 -9.64
CA SER A 93 -4.02 -1.82 -11.07
C SER A 93 -5.22 -0.94 -11.43
N GLN A 94 -6.39 -1.22 -10.86
CA GLN A 94 -7.59 -0.40 -11.04
C GLN A 94 -7.41 1.00 -10.44
N ILE A 95 -6.83 1.12 -9.24
CA ILE A 95 -6.51 2.41 -8.61
C ILE A 95 -5.63 3.25 -9.52
N TYR A 96 -4.50 2.69 -9.98
CA TYR A 96 -3.60 3.40 -10.89
C TYR A 96 -4.34 3.81 -12.16
N THR A 97 -5.01 2.87 -12.83
CA THR A 97 -5.68 3.14 -14.11
C THR A 97 -6.75 4.21 -13.99
N ALA A 98 -7.59 4.13 -12.95
CA ALA A 98 -8.73 5.01 -12.77
C ALA A 98 -8.35 6.39 -12.22
N LEU A 99 -7.32 6.50 -11.37
CA LEU A 99 -6.98 7.74 -10.67
C LEU A 99 -5.63 8.33 -11.11
N TYR A 100 -4.61 7.52 -11.37
CA TYR A 100 -3.22 8.00 -11.51
C TYR A 100 -2.62 7.89 -12.92
N SER A 101 -3.26 7.14 -13.83
CA SER A 101 -2.87 7.09 -15.23
C SER A 101 -3.07 8.45 -15.91
N HIS A 102 -2.45 8.67 -17.06
CA HIS A 102 -2.64 9.91 -17.82
C HIS A 102 -4.13 10.24 -18.05
N ARG A 103 -4.95 9.24 -18.39
CA ARG A 103 -6.41 9.40 -18.53
C ARG A 103 -7.09 9.62 -17.17
N GLY A 104 -6.65 8.93 -16.13
CA GLY A 104 -7.15 9.10 -14.77
C GLY A 104 -6.90 10.51 -14.21
N LEU A 105 -5.79 11.15 -14.60
CA LEU A 105 -5.43 12.53 -14.26
C LEU A 105 -6.26 13.58 -15.01
N GLN A 106 -6.91 13.21 -16.12
CA GLN A 106 -7.76 14.12 -16.92
C GLN A 106 -9.24 14.09 -16.54
N LYS A 107 -9.62 13.23 -15.59
CA LYS A 107 -11.00 13.11 -15.11
C LYS A 107 -11.46 14.39 -14.43
N ASN A 108 -12.72 14.77 -14.66
CA ASN A 108 -13.36 15.85 -13.89
C ASN A 108 -13.74 15.38 -12.47
N ASP A 109 -14.07 16.32 -11.60
CA ASP A 109 -14.34 16.03 -10.18
C ASP A 109 -15.41 14.95 -9.95
N ALA A 110 -16.50 14.95 -10.72
CA ALA A 110 -17.56 13.95 -10.59
C ALA A 110 -17.07 12.55 -10.97
N GLU A 111 -16.22 12.45 -11.99
CA GLU A 111 -15.58 11.19 -12.40
C GLU A 111 -14.56 10.70 -11.36
N VAL A 112 -13.80 11.62 -10.75
CA VAL A 112 -12.87 11.30 -9.66
C VAL A 112 -13.64 10.77 -8.46
N ILE A 113 -14.67 11.48 -7.99
CA ILE A 113 -15.50 11.08 -6.83
C ILE A 113 -16.15 9.72 -7.07
N ARG A 114 -16.69 9.48 -8.28
CA ARG A 114 -17.23 8.17 -8.65
C ARG A 114 -16.16 7.08 -8.59
N SER A 115 -14.97 7.34 -9.16
CA SER A 115 -13.87 6.37 -9.13
C SER A 115 -13.42 6.06 -7.70
N ILE A 116 -13.38 7.07 -6.82
CA ILE A 116 -13.07 6.88 -5.39
C ILE A 116 -14.06 5.92 -4.75
N ARG A 117 -15.37 6.13 -4.97
CA ARG A 117 -16.43 5.28 -4.38
C ARG A 117 -16.37 3.84 -4.89
N GLU A 118 -16.20 3.65 -6.19
CA GLU A 118 -16.10 2.32 -6.81
C GLU A 118 -14.86 1.56 -6.29
N LEU A 119 -13.72 2.24 -6.19
CA LEU A 119 -12.48 1.63 -5.69
C LEU A 119 -12.52 1.34 -4.18
N ASP A 120 -13.17 2.20 -3.40
CA ASP A 120 -13.39 1.98 -1.97
C ASP A 120 -14.26 0.74 -1.72
N GLU A 121 -15.33 0.58 -2.52
CA GLU A 121 -16.20 -0.62 -2.47
C GLU A 121 -15.43 -1.89 -2.82
N GLU A 122 -14.65 -1.90 -3.91
CA GLU A 122 -13.83 -3.06 -4.29
C GLU A 122 -12.78 -3.42 -3.22
N LEU A 123 -12.14 -2.41 -2.63
CA LEU A 123 -11.18 -2.60 -1.53
C LEU A 123 -11.87 -3.15 -0.27
N GLU A 124 -13.05 -2.65 0.05
CA GLU A 124 -13.85 -3.11 1.18
C GLU A 124 -14.34 -4.55 0.97
N LEU A 125 -14.77 -4.92 -0.23
CA LEU A 125 -15.14 -6.29 -0.58
C LEU A 125 -13.95 -7.25 -0.42
N TRP A 126 -12.76 -6.86 -0.90
CA TRP A 126 -11.53 -7.62 -0.67
C TRP A 126 -11.22 -7.75 0.83
N ARG A 127 -11.34 -6.66 1.58
CA ARG A 127 -11.10 -6.63 3.03
C ARG A 127 -12.06 -7.59 3.74
N MET A 128 -13.35 -7.52 3.42
CA MET A 128 -14.41 -8.35 4.00
C MET A 128 -14.32 -9.83 3.62
N ALA A 129 -13.67 -10.17 2.50
CA ALA A 129 -13.38 -11.56 2.15
C ALA A 129 -12.32 -12.20 3.05
N MET A 130 -11.48 -11.41 3.76
CA MET A 130 -10.50 -11.97 4.68
C MET A 130 -11.13 -12.46 6.00
N PRO A 131 -10.58 -13.51 6.63
CA PRO A 131 -10.95 -13.92 7.99
C PRO A 131 -10.86 -12.76 8.97
N SER A 132 -11.86 -12.63 9.84
CA SER A 132 -12.02 -11.47 10.75
C SER A 132 -10.78 -11.18 11.61
N ASN A 133 -10.08 -12.22 12.07
CA ASN A 133 -8.88 -12.11 12.91
C ASN A 133 -7.59 -11.73 12.14
N LEU A 134 -7.60 -11.82 10.81
CA LEU A 134 -6.45 -11.46 9.95
C LEU A 134 -6.67 -10.13 9.21
N ARG A 135 -7.91 -9.67 9.17
CA ARG A 135 -8.36 -8.51 8.41
C ARG A 135 -7.82 -7.19 9.00
N PRO A 136 -7.29 -6.27 8.17
CA PRO A 136 -7.00 -4.89 8.59
C PRO A 136 -8.25 -4.18 9.12
N LYS A 137 -8.07 -3.37 10.17
CA LYS A 137 -9.12 -2.48 10.68
C LYS A 137 -9.08 -1.18 9.86
N LEU A 138 -10.19 -0.44 9.81
CA LEU A 138 -10.25 0.84 9.09
C LEU A 138 -9.32 1.88 9.73
N SER A 139 -9.31 1.93 11.07
CA SER A 139 -8.35 2.71 11.87
C SER A 139 -7.60 1.76 12.80
N PHE A 140 -6.29 1.94 12.89
CA PHE A 140 -5.43 1.17 13.78
C PHE A 140 -5.24 1.89 15.11
N ALA A 141 -5.72 1.28 16.19
CA ALA A 141 -5.42 1.68 17.56
C ALA A 141 -4.80 0.49 18.30
N LYS A 142 -3.65 0.72 18.96
CA LYS A 142 -2.91 -0.33 19.67
C LYS A 142 -3.75 -1.01 20.75
N GLU A 143 -4.63 -0.27 21.42
CA GLU A 143 -5.54 -0.77 22.46
C GLU A 143 -6.54 -1.81 21.93
N ASN A 144 -6.87 -1.77 20.64
CA ASN A 144 -7.77 -2.72 19.97
C ASN A 144 -7.01 -3.87 19.28
N SER A 145 -5.71 -4.04 19.55
CA SER A 145 -4.85 -4.98 18.80
C SER A 145 -4.96 -6.44 19.25
N GLU A 146 -5.50 -6.73 20.43
CA GLU A 146 -5.57 -8.10 20.99
C GLU A 146 -6.42 -9.06 20.14
N ASP A 147 -7.41 -8.54 19.39
CA ASP A 147 -8.25 -9.32 18.49
C ASP A 147 -7.62 -9.57 17.10
N GLN A 148 -6.50 -8.91 16.78
CA GLN A 148 -5.92 -8.91 15.43
C GLN A 148 -4.61 -9.69 15.42
N ARG A 149 -4.59 -10.84 14.74
CA ARG A 149 -3.38 -11.65 14.59
C ARG A 149 -2.49 -11.06 13.50
N VAL A 150 -1.32 -10.56 13.90
CA VAL A 150 -0.26 -10.10 13.01
C VAL A 150 1.06 -10.69 13.50
N ASP A 151 1.42 -11.85 12.97
CA ASP A 151 2.61 -12.61 13.40
C ASP A 151 3.50 -13.06 12.24
N THR A 152 3.16 -12.67 11.01
CA THR A 152 3.96 -12.97 9.82
C THR A 152 4.21 -11.72 9.01
N MET A 153 5.37 -11.67 8.33
CA MET A 153 5.71 -10.59 7.42
C MET A 153 4.67 -10.38 6.31
N TYR A 154 4.05 -11.47 5.84
CA TYR A 154 2.99 -11.41 4.84
C TYR A 154 1.77 -10.64 5.36
N LEU A 155 1.35 -10.86 6.60
CA LEU A 155 0.24 -10.13 7.22
C LEU A 155 0.62 -8.66 7.42
N VAL A 156 1.85 -8.38 7.84
CA VAL A 156 2.35 -7.00 7.94
C VAL A 156 2.25 -6.28 6.59
N LEU A 157 2.76 -6.90 5.51
CA LEU A 157 2.66 -6.35 4.17
C LEU A 157 1.21 -6.18 3.71
N THR A 158 0.33 -7.13 4.05
CA THR A 158 -1.11 -7.05 3.70
C THR A 158 -1.76 -5.82 4.33
N HIS A 159 -1.47 -5.53 5.59
CA HIS A 159 -2.03 -4.37 6.31
C HIS A 159 -1.43 -3.05 5.83
N LEU A 160 -0.11 -3.00 5.63
CA LEU A 160 0.55 -1.81 5.05
C LEU A 160 -0.03 -1.47 3.67
N ASN A 161 -0.26 -2.48 2.84
CA ASN A 161 -0.86 -2.30 1.53
C ASN A 161 -2.31 -1.83 1.59
N TYR A 162 -3.09 -2.36 2.53
CA TYR A 162 -4.45 -1.91 2.74
C TYR A 162 -4.50 -0.41 3.10
N TYR A 163 -3.78 0.02 4.13
CA TYR A 163 -3.75 1.43 4.52
C TYR A 163 -3.18 2.32 3.41
N PHE A 164 -2.19 1.83 2.68
CA PHE A 164 -1.68 2.54 1.52
C PHE A 164 -2.75 2.71 0.42
N CYS A 165 -3.51 1.66 0.08
CA CYS A 165 -4.58 1.74 -0.91
C CYS A 165 -5.67 2.72 -0.48
N VAL A 166 -6.12 2.67 0.78
CA VAL A 166 -7.08 3.64 1.33
C VAL A 166 -6.53 5.07 1.20
N ASN A 167 -5.26 5.28 1.59
CA ASN A 167 -4.61 6.59 1.47
C ASN A 167 -4.67 7.11 0.02
N ILE A 168 -4.16 6.36 -0.96
CA ILE A 168 -4.09 6.84 -2.34
C ILE A 168 -5.46 6.97 -3.02
N ILE A 169 -6.42 6.07 -2.74
CA ILE A 169 -7.78 6.20 -3.28
C ILE A 169 -8.35 7.56 -2.86
N HIS A 170 -8.30 7.85 -1.56
CA HIS A 170 -8.93 9.04 -1.02
C HIS A 170 -8.13 10.33 -1.25
N LEU A 171 -6.80 10.24 -1.32
CA LEU A 171 -5.92 11.37 -1.60
C LEU A 171 -6.17 11.93 -3.02
N ALA A 172 -6.65 11.11 -3.96
CA ALA A 172 -7.06 11.57 -5.28
C ALA A 172 -8.20 12.62 -5.24
N GLY A 173 -8.90 12.78 -4.12
CA GLY A 173 -9.87 13.86 -3.93
C GLY A 173 -9.22 15.25 -3.83
N SER A 174 -7.95 15.35 -3.43
CA SER A 174 -7.21 16.62 -3.23
C SER A 174 -7.05 17.43 -4.51
N ARG A 175 -7.04 16.78 -5.67
CA ARG A 175 -6.84 17.45 -6.98
C ARG A 175 -8.12 18.05 -7.58
N CYS A 176 -9.29 17.80 -6.98
CA CYS A 176 -10.56 18.29 -7.54
C CYS A 176 -10.56 19.81 -7.68
N GLU A 177 -11.08 20.32 -8.79
CA GLU A 177 -11.21 21.77 -9.03
C GLU A 177 -12.16 22.43 -8.04
N ALA A 178 -13.11 21.65 -7.48
CA ALA A 178 -14.03 22.04 -6.43
C ALA A 178 -13.38 22.78 -5.24
N TRP A 179 -12.12 22.50 -4.92
CA TRP A 179 -11.37 23.19 -3.85
C TRP A 179 -11.04 24.65 -4.19
N ARG A 180 -11.00 25.00 -5.48
CA ARG A 180 -10.68 26.34 -6.00
C ARG A 180 -11.93 27.16 -6.35
N LEU A 181 -13.11 26.54 -6.38
CA LEU A 181 -14.36 27.19 -6.77
C LEU A 181 -15.15 27.62 -5.53
N SER A 182 -15.59 28.88 -5.51
CA SER A 182 -16.43 29.43 -4.44
C SER A 182 -17.89 28.94 -4.50
N SER A 183 -18.31 28.35 -5.62
CA SER A 183 -19.68 27.91 -5.89
C SER A 183 -19.89 26.39 -5.81
N THR A 184 -18.94 25.65 -5.24
CA THR A 184 -19.04 24.19 -5.10
C THR A 184 -20.24 23.79 -4.22
N PRO A 185 -21.09 22.84 -4.64
CA PRO A 185 -22.17 22.34 -3.81
C PRO A 185 -21.68 21.82 -2.45
N ALA A 186 -22.32 22.24 -1.36
CA ALA A 186 -21.88 21.91 0.01
C ALA A 186 -21.68 20.40 0.22
N GLY A 187 -22.64 19.56 -0.21
CA GLY A 187 -22.52 18.11 -0.05
C GLY A 187 -21.34 17.48 -0.83
N MET A 188 -20.92 18.08 -1.95
CA MET A 188 -19.74 17.64 -2.68
C MET A 188 -18.45 18.00 -1.92
N MET A 189 -18.39 19.23 -1.40
CA MET A 189 -17.26 19.67 -0.56
C MET A 189 -17.12 18.81 0.70
N ASP A 190 -18.23 18.51 1.38
CA ASP A 190 -18.23 17.64 2.56
C ASP A 190 -17.72 16.23 2.23
N GLY A 191 -18.16 15.65 1.11
CA GLY A 191 -17.65 14.35 0.64
C GLY A 191 -16.15 14.37 0.36
N LEU A 192 -15.63 15.43 -0.26
CA LEU A 192 -14.20 15.58 -0.52
C LEU A 192 -13.40 15.76 0.79
N ARG A 193 -13.90 16.53 1.75
CA ARG A 193 -13.29 16.69 3.08
C ARG A 193 -13.26 15.36 3.85
N LEU A 194 -14.35 14.59 3.81
CA LEU A 194 -14.40 13.25 4.42
C LEU A 194 -13.40 12.31 3.74
N SER A 195 -13.30 12.33 2.42
CA SER A 195 -12.28 11.57 1.68
C SER A 195 -10.88 11.92 2.17
N LEU A 196 -10.50 13.20 2.20
CA LEU A 196 -9.18 13.60 2.70
C LEU A 196 -8.95 13.17 4.17
N THR A 197 -9.98 13.25 5.01
CA THR A 197 -9.91 12.77 6.39
C THR A 197 -9.59 11.27 6.46
N LEU A 198 -10.21 10.45 5.59
CA LEU A 198 -9.91 9.02 5.47
C LEU A 198 -8.48 8.76 4.99
N SER A 199 -7.96 9.56 4.04
CA SER A 199 -6.58 9.47 3.58
C SER A 199 -5.57 9.75 4.70
N VAL A 200 -5.83 10.79 5.50
CA VAL A 200 -4.99 11.13 6.66
C VAL A 200 -5.09 10.04 7.74
N GLU A 201 -6.28 9.54 8.03
CA GLU A 201 -6.48 8.49 9.04
C GLU A 201 -5.84 7.15 8.64
N ALA A 202 -5.93 6.78 7.36
CA ALA A 202 -5.22 5.63 6.82
C ALA A 202 -3.70 5.81 6.92
N SER A 203 -3.20 7.02 6.68
CA SER A 203 -1.78 7.34 6.83
C SER A 203 -1.31 7.23 8.28
N ARG A 204 -2.10 7.72 9.26
CA ARG A 204 -1.80 7.53 10.69
C ARG A 204 -1.76 6.05 11.04
N SER A 205 -2.78 5.31 10.62
CA SER A 205 -2.90 3.88 10.86
C SER A 205 -1.72 3.11 10.28
N LEU A 206 -1.26 3.46 9.07
CA LEU A 206 -0.08 2.89 8.44
C LEU A 206 1.17 3.09 9.30
N LEU A 207 1.44 4.31 9.74
CA LEU A 207 2.65 4.63 10.52
C LEU A 207 2.63 3.98 11.91
N LEU A 208 1.49 4.04 12.60
CA LEU A 208 1.30 3.38 13.89
C LEU A 208 1.45 1.85 13.76
N PHE A 209 0.89 1.26 12.71
CA PHE A 209 0.99 -0.17 12.45
C PHE A 209 2.41 -0.59 12.09
N LEU A 210 3.14 0.22 11.32
CA LEU A 210 4.55 -0.02 11.00
C LEU A 210 5.40 -0.02 12.28
N HIS A 211 5.16 0.93 13.18
CA HIS A 211 5.83 0.97 14.47
C HIS A 211 5.48 -0.25 15.33
N TYR A 212 4.21 -0.64 15.37
CA TYR A 212 3.75 -1.82 16.12
C TYR A 212 4.38 -3.13 15.61
N SER A 213 4.50 -3.28 14.29
CA SER A 213 4.97 -4.52 13.63
C SER A 213 6.48 -4.55 13.36
N GLU A 214 7.25 -3.59 13.90
CA GLU A 214 8.67 -3.41 13.61
C GLU A 214 9.53 -4.66 13.85
N SER A 215 9.20 -5.46 14.88
CA SER A 215 9.92 -6.69 15.22
C SER A 215 9.72 -7.83 14.22
N LEU A 216 8.65 -7.77 13.42
CA LEU A 216 8.28 -8.79 12.44
C LEU A 216 8.88 -8.52 11.05
N LEU A 217 9.55 -7.38 10.86
CA LEU A 217 10.10 -6.99 9.57
C LEU A 217 11.34 -7.82 9.24
N SER A 218 11.28 -8.58 8.14
CA SER A 218 12.37 -9.45 7.69
C SER A 218 13.60 -8.66 7.26
N VAL A 219 14.79 -9.24 7.47
CA VAL A 219 16.06 -8.66 6.99
C VAL A 219 16.02 -8.53 5.46
N GLY A 220 16.43 -7.37 4.94
CA GLY A 220 16.49 -7.09 3.49
C GLY A 220 15.18 -6.56 2.88
N SER A 221 14.10 -6.41 3.65
CA SER A 221 12.82 -5.87 3.18
C SER A 221 12.76 -4.33 3.13
N PHE A 222 13.76 -3.64 3.68
CA PHE A 222 13.77 -2.19 3.90
C PHE A 222 13.37 -1.40 2.64
N TRP A 223 14.03 -1.66 1.51
CA TRP A 223 13.76 -0.94 0.27
C TRP A 223 12.35 -1.19 -0.28
N THR A 224 11.83 -2.40 -0.06
CA THR A 224 10.45 -2.74 -0.43
C THR A 224 9.45 -2.02 0.46
N LEU A 225 9.79 -1.80 1.73
CA LEU A 225 8.93 -1.19 2.73
C LEU A 225 8.98 0.33 2.75
N LEU A 226 10.13 0.94 2.45
CA LEU A 226 10.41 2.37 2.63
C LEU A 226 9.31 3.26 2.03
N PHE A 227 8.78 2.86 0.88
CA PHE A 227 7.75 3.63 0.20
C PHE A 227 6.47 3.86 1.04
N TYR A 228 6.03 2.86 1.83
CA TYR A 228 4.79 2.98 2.61
C TYR A 228 4.84 4.12 3.65
N PRO A 229 5.82 4.18 4.57
CA PRO A 229 5.92 5.29 5.50
C PRO A 229 6.23 6.60 4.78
N MET A 230 7.00 6.62 3.69
CA MET A 230 7.25 7.85 2.94
C MET A 230 5.95 8.47 2.40
N SER A 231 5.08 7.65 1.79
CA SER A 231 3.78 8.11 1.30
C SER A 231 2.88 8.62 2.43
N ALA A 232 2.78 7.88 3.54
CA ALA A 232 1.95 8.28 4.68
C ALA A 232 2.48 9.55 5.38
N MET A 233 3.80 9.69 5.54
CA MET A 233 4.42 10.89 6.11
C MET A 233 4.16 12.12 5.24
N LEU A 234 4.20 12.00 3.91
CA LEU A 234 3.84 13.09 3.00
C LEU A 234 2.37 13.51 3.14
N THR A 235 1.45 12.55 3.23
CA THR A 235 0.02 12.86 3.48
C THR A 235 -0.16 13.60 4.80
N ILE A 236 0.45 13.12 5.90
CA ILE A 236 0.35 13.77 7.22
C ILE A 236 1.01 15.15 7.20
N PHE A 237 2.18 15.28 6.57
CA PHE A 237 2.89 16.54 6.41
C PHE A 237 2.02 17.59 5.70
N CYS A 238 1.44 17.25 4.54
CA CYS A 238 0.55 18.17 3.82
C CYS A 238 -0.67 18.56 4.68
N ASN A 239 -1.28 17.60 5.39
CA ASN A 239 -2.40 17.90 6.29
C ASN A 239 -2.00 18.84 7.44
N LEU A 240 -0.79 18.71 7.98
CA LEU A 240 -0.26 19.61 9.01
C LEU A 240 -0.02 21.02 8.48
N LEU A 241 0.39 21.17 7.22
CA LEU A 241 0.53 22.49 6.59
C LEU A 241 -0.83 23.14 6.31
N GLU A 242 -1.81 22.36 5.87
CA GLU A 242 -3.15 22.86 5.56
C GLU A 242 -3.96 23.15 6.84
N ASN A 243 -3.82 22.31 7.87
CA ASN A 243 -4.60 22.36 9.10
C ASN A 243 -3.69 22.40 10.36
N PRO A 244 -2.79 23.40 10.50
CA PRO A 244 -1.80 23.44 11.58
C PRO A 244 -2.40 23.62 12.98
N ARG A 245 -3.69 23.96 13.06
CA ARG A 245 -4.45 24.16 14.31
C ARG A 245 -5.39 22.99 14.63
N ALA A 246 -5.36 21.91 13.86
CA ALA A 246 -6.17 20.73 14.17
C ALA A 246 -5.79 20.14 15.53
N GLU A 247 -6.75 19.58 16.25
CA GLU A 247 -6.51 18.93 17.55
C GLU A 247 -5.48 17.79 17.44
N SER A 248 -5.41 17.13 16.27
CA SER A 248 -4.45 16.08 15.98
C SER A 248 -3.04 16.59 15.62
N ALA A 249 -2.82 17.90 15.46
CA ALA A 249 -1.57 18.42 14.90
C ALA A 249 -0.34 18.08 15.77
N ALA A 250 -0.49 18.13 17.09
CA ALA A 250 0.56 17.76 18.02
C ALA A 250 0.87 16.26 17.97
N SER A 251 -0.15 15.39 17.96
CA SER A 251 0.03 13.94 17.87
C SER A 251 0.60 13.52 16.51
N ASP A 252 0.19 14.17 15.42
CA ASP A 252 0.67 13.91 14.06
C ASP A 252 2.15 14.30 13.93
N THR A 253 2.54 15.42 14.52
CA THR A 253 3.93 15.85 14.61
C THR A 253 4.78 14.84 15.38
N GLN A 254 4.28 14.34 16.51
CA GLN A 254 4.95 13.29 17.27
C GLN A 254 5.06 11.99 16.48
N LEU A 255 4.02 11.63 15.72
CA LEU A 255 3.99 10.44 14.89
C LEU A 255 5.06 10.49 13.78
N LEU A 256 5.28 11.66 13.17
CA LEU A 256 6.39 11.85 12.21
C LEU A 256 7.75 11.58 12.88
N ALA A 257 7.98 12.08 14.09
CA ALA A 257 9.22 11.84 14.83
C ALA A 257 9.41 10.35 15.22
N VAL A 258 8.36 9.67 15.68
CA VAL A 258 8.41 8.23 15.99
C VAL A 258 8.68 7.41 14.73
N THR A 259 8.11 7.81 13.60
CA THR A 259 8.29 7.13 12.31
C THR A 259 9.72 7.29 11.78
N GLU A 260 10.33 8.47 11.96
CA GLU A 260 11.73 8.73 11.64
C GLU A 260 12.65 7.72 12.35
N HIS A 261 12.53 7.63 13.68
CA HIS A 261 13.31 6.69 14.49
C HIS A 261 13.03 5.23 14.15
N THR A 262 11.78 4.90 13.81
CA THR A 262 11.42 3.54 13.39
C THR A 262 12.07 3.20 12.04
N THR A 263 12.01 4.11 11.07
CA THR A 263 12.61 3.93 9.75
C THR A 263 14.13 3.79 9.84
N GLU A 264 14.79 4.62 10.66
CA GLU A 264 16.23 4.53 10.93
C GLU A 264 16.62 3.19 11.56
N ARG A 265 15.90 2.74 12.59
CA ARG A 265 16.16 1.44 13.23
C ARG A 265 15.98 0.27 12.26
N VAL A 266 14.93 0.30 11.44
CA VAL A 266 14.70 -0.73 10.42
C VAL A 266 15.81 -0.70 9.36
N PHE A 267 16.23 0.47 8.89
CA PHE A 267 17.37 0.61 7.96
C PHE A 267 18.66 0.00 8.54
N LEU A 268 19.01 0.40 9.77
CA LEU A 268 20.27 0.02 10.41
C LEU A 268 20.37 -1.50 10.66
N ARG A 269 19.24 -2.17 10.90
CA ARG A 269 19.16 -3.63 11.03
C ARG A 269 19.44 -4.37 9.72
N GLN A 270 19.18 -3.76 8.56
CA GLN A 270 18.97 -4.52 7.33
C GLN A 270 20.02 -4.33 6.22
N ILE A 271 20.86 -3.29 6.27
CA ILE A 271 21.81 -3.00 5.18
C ILE A 271 23.24 -3.47 5.52
N SER A 272 23.99 -3.92 4.49
CA SER A 272 25.43 -4.27 4.54
C SER A 272 26.29 -3.02 4.81
N ARG A 273 27.46 -3.14 5.49
CA ARG A 273 28.31 -1.98 5.88
C ARG A 273 28.72 -1.06 4.72
N ALA A 274 28.69 -1.53 3.47
CA ALA A 274 29.21 -0.81 2.32
C ALA A 274 28.30 0.34 1.80
N ASP A 275 26.98 0.23 1.91
CA ASP A 275 26.02 1.19 1.30
C ASP A 275 25.34 2.14 2.32
N LYS A 276 25.80 2.10 3.59
CA LYS A 276 25.02 2.63 4.74
C LYS A 276 24.91 4.14 4.82
N ALA A 277 25.97 4.88 4.55
CA ALA A 277 26.05 6.26 5.03
C ALA A 277 25.25 7.23 4.15
N ALA A 278 25.49 7.24 2.84
CA ALA A 278 24.93 8.26 1.95
C ALA A 278 23.40 8.12 1.80
N HIS A 279 22.91 6.90 1.58
CA HIS A 279 21.48 6.65 1.42
C HIS A 279 20.71 6.86 2.72
N LEU A 280 21.25 6.42 3.87
CA LEU A 280 20.61 6.66 5.15
C LEU A 280 20.49 8.16 5.42
N GLN A 281 21.59 8.91 5.25
CA GLN A 281 21.61 10.35 5.50
C GLN A 281 20.63 11.10 4.60
N ALA A 282 20.48 10.69 3.34
CA ALA A 282 19.49 11.28 2.43
C ALA A 282 18.05 11.01 2.90
N ILE A 283 17.75 9.77 3.31
CA ILE A 283 16.41 9.39 3.78
C ILE A 283 16.07 10.05 5.11
N THR A 284 16.96 9.95 6.11
CA THR A 284 16.73 10.57 7.42
C THR A 284 16.67 12.08 7.29
N GLY A 285 17.59 12.69 6.54
CA GLY A 285 17.57 14.13 6.29
C GLY A 285 16.28 14.62 5.62
N PHE A 286 15.72 13.85 4.69
CA PHE A 286 14.42 14.17 4.09
C PHE A 286 13.28 14.07 5.12
N ILE A 287 13.24 13.00 5.93
CA ILE A 287 12.22 12.83 6.97
C ILE A 287 12.32 13.93 8.03
N SER A 288 13.53 14.24 8.52
CA SER A 288 13.76 15.34 9.47
C SER A 288 13.28 16.67 8.89
N SER A 289 13.54 16.93 7.61
CA SER A 289 13.09 18.17 6.94
C SER A 289 11.56 18.29 6.92
N LEU A 290 10.84 17.22 6.59
CA LEU A 290 9.37 17.21 6.64
C LEU A 290 8.86 17.50 8.06
N ARG A 291 9.42 16.80 9.06
CA ARG A 291 9.05 16.97 10.46
C ARG A 291 9.28 18.42 10.94
N ASP A 292 10.45 18.98 10.66
CA ASP A 292 10.84 20.30 11.14
C ASP A 292 9.98 21.40 10.51
N LEU A 293 9.69 21.29 9.20
CA LEU A 293 8.80 22.22 8.51
C LEU A 293 7.36 22.13 9.05
N ALA A 294 6.84 20.92 9.29
CA ALA A 294 5.53 20.75 9.91
C ALA A 294 5.48 21.33 11.33
N GLN A 295 6.52 21.08 12.13
CA GLN A 295 6.64 21.67 13.46
C GLN A 295 6.61 23.19 13.40
N GLN A 296 7.36 23.82 12.49
CA GLN A 296 7.37 25.27 12.34
C GLN A 296 5.98 25.81 11.97
N ALA A 297 5.25 25.15 11.06
CA ALA A 297 3.89 25.55 10.70
C ALA A 297 2.92 25.51 11.90
N VAL A 298 2.95 24.43 12.69
CA VAL A 298 2.12 24.28 13.90
C VAL A 298 2.48 25.32 14.97
N HIS A 299 3.78 25.55 15.22
CA HIS A 299 4.23 26.55 16.19
C HIS A 299 3.94 27.99 15.74
N GLY A 300 4.04 28.28 14.44
CA GLY A 300 3.68 29.59 13.89
C GLY A 300 2.19 29.87 14.08
N ALA A 301 1.33 28.91 13.71
CA ALA A 301 -0.11 29.06 13.79
C ALA A 301 -0.65 29.20 15.22
N THR A 302 0.07 28.69 16.22
CA THR A 302 -0.27 28.79 17.66
C THR A 302 0.26 30.06 18.33
N LYS A 303 1.34 30.67 17.81
CA LYS A 303 1.90 31.93 18.34
C LYS A 303 1.09 33.17 17.92
N GLU A 304 0.47 33.16 16.74
CA GLU A 304 -0.41 34.23 16.27
C GLU A 304 -1.68 34.42 17.12
N THR A 305 -1.94 33.50 18.05
CA THR A 305 -3.06 33.54 19.02
C THR A 305 -2.67 33.97 20.44
N GLY A 306 -1.41 34.38 20.68
CA GLY A 306 -1.02 34.98 21.97
C GLY A 306 -1.77 36.31 22.21
N PRO A 307 -2.21 36.61 23.46
CA PRO A 307 -3.06 37.76 23.72
C PRO A 307 -2.32 39.06 23.36
N SER A 308 -2.98 39.90 22.56
CA SER A 308 -2.65 41.32 22.40
C SER A 308 -2.99 42.09 23.66
#